data_AF-A0A2A9FV64-F1
#
_entry.id   AF-A0A2A9FV64-F1
#
_cell.length_a   1.000
_cell.length_b   1.000
_cell.length_c   1.000
_cell.angle_alpha   90.00
_cell.angle_beta   90.00
_cell.angle_gamma   90.00
#
_symmetry.space_group_name_H-M   'P 1'
#
loop_
_entity.id
_entity.type
_entity.pdbx_description
1 polymer ?
#
loop_
_entity_poly.entity_id
_entity_poly.type
_entity_poly.pdbx_seq_one_letter_code
_entity_poly.pdbx_strand_id
1 'polypeptide(L)'
;MKIRSLLLFALMLTGCATPVSHTNIPLSTYDKDTEYGIEKREQGFGVTVFYSRYQFIPESDAVATACKSQLTAIAWEYADNEGRGIEPVNEQRIRISMGRNGLTGITSCQANAVVEWN
;
A
#
# COMPACT_ATOMS: atom_id res chain seq x y z
N MET A 1 14.06 -39.80 23.19
CA MET A 1 14.86 -38.93 22.28
C MET A 1 14.11 -38.55 20.99
N LYS A 2 13.46 -39.47 20.27
CA LYS A 2 12.76 -39.19 18.99
C LYS A 2 11.66 -38.10 19.06
N ILE A 3 10.81 -38.12 20.09
CA ILE A 3 9.70 -37.15 20.24
C ILE A 3 10.19 -35.72 20.57
N ARG A 4 11.26 -35.58 21.36
CA ARG A 4 11.82 -34.26 21.69
C ARG A 4 12.47 -33.59 20.48
N SER A 5 13.17 -34.36 19.63
CA SER A 5 13.69 -33.83 18.36
C SER A 5 12.58 -33.45 17.37
N LEU A 6 11.48 -34.21 17.33
CA LEU A 6 10.33 -33.89 16.46
C LEU A 6 9.64 -32.59 16.88
N LEU A 7 9.51 -32.36 18.19
CA LEU A 7 8.96 -31.12 18.74
C LEU A 7 9.86 -29.91 18.45
N LEU A 8 11.18 -30.07 18.59
CA LEU A 8 12.14 -29.00 18.27
C LEU A 8 12.13 -28.63 16.78
N PHE A 9 11.94 -29.62 15.90
CA PHE A 9 11.86 -29.41 14.45
C PHE A 9 10.55 -28.72 14.04
N ALA A 10 9.43 -29.04 14.70
CA ALA A 10 8.15 -28.39 14.45
C ALA A 10 8.15 -26.89 14.85
N LEU A 11 8.88 -26.52 15.89
CA LEU A 11 9.04 -25.12 16.32
C LEU A 11 9.89 -24.27 15.36
N MET A 12 10.75 -24.88 14.53
CA MET A 12 11.56 -24.14 13.56
C MET A 12 10.82 -23.78 12.27
N LEU A 13 9.59 -24.26 12.08
CA LEU A 13 8.79 -24.00 10.87
C LEU A 13 7.87 -22.78 10.97
N THR A 14 7.81 -22.09 12.11
CA THR A 14 6.99 -20.88 12.28
C THR A 14 7.77 -19.64 11.85
N GLY A 15 8.04 -19.52 10.55
CA GLY A 15 8.52 -18.27 9.96
C GLY A 15 7.33 -17.37 9.62
N CYS A 16 7.13 -16.29 10.39
CA CYS A 16 6.13 -15.27 10.04
C CYS A 16 6.64 -14.43 8.87
N ALA A 17 6.11 -14.65 7.66
CA ALA A 17 6.29 -13.73 6.54
C ALA A 17 5.30 -12.56 6.70
N THR A 18 5.73 -11.49 7.37
CA THR A 18 4.94 -10.25 7.43
C THR A 18 5.16 -9.45 6.14
N PRO A 19 4.10 -9.00 5.47
CA PRO A 19 4.25 -8.11 4.31
C PRO A 19 4.98 -6.84 4.72
N VAL A 20 5.91 -6.40 3.88
CA VAL A 20 6.69 -5.18 4.14
C VAL A 20 5.80 -3.95 3.93
N SER A 21 5.67 -3.10 4.95
CA SER A 21 5.13 -1.75 4.79
C SER A 21 6.26 -0.83 4.34
N HIS A 22 6.04 -0.06 3.28
CA HIS A 22 7.04 0.88 2.78
C HIS A 22 7.07 2.20 3.56
N THR A 23 6.21 2.36 4.58
CA THR A 23 6.06 3.63 5.31
C THR A 23 5.59 3.40 6.75
N ASN A 24 5.98 4.29 7.67
CA ASN A 24 5.53 4.32 9.07
C ASN A 24 4.56 5.48 9.37
N ILE A 25 4.00 6.13 8.33
CA ILE A 25 3.06 7.24 8.55
C ILE A 25 1.67 6.70 8.93
N PRO A 26 0.95 7.34 9.87
CA PRO A 26 -0.43 6.99 10.14
C PRO A 26 -1.27 7.29 8.89
N LEU A 27 -2.08 6.33 8.48
CA LEU A 27 -3.00 6.48 7.35
C LEU A 27 -4.38 6.93 7.86
N SER A 28 -4.96 7.90 7.16
CA SER A 28 -6.32 8.38 7.32
C SER A 28 -7.25 7.63 6.37
N THR A 29 -8.48 7.38 6.78
CA THR A 29 -9.50 6.77 5.92
C THR A 29 -9.91 7.74 4.81
N TYR A 30 -9.83 7.31 3.55
CA TYR A 30 -10.34 8.03 2.38
C TYR A 30 -11.76 7.54 2.05
N ASP A 31 -11.91 6.22 1.87
CA ASP A 31 -13.19 5.56 1.62
C ASP A 31 -13.23 4.18 2.32
N LYS A 32 -14.21 3.33 1.98
CA LYS A 32 -14.36 2.02 2.62
C LYS A 32 -13.18 1.05 2.37
N ASP A 33 -12.47 1.21 1.25
CA ASP A 33 -11.42 0.31 0.77
C ASP A 33 -10.04 0.99 0.76
N THR A 34 -9.98 2.30 0.99
CA THR A 34 -8.80 3.14 0.77
C THR A 34 -8.44 3.93 2.02
N GLU A 35 -7.19 3.81 2.43
CA GLU A 35 -6.54 4.67 3.43
C GLU A 35 -5.35 5.39 2.78
N TYR A 36 -5.00 6.57 3.28
CA TYR A 36 -3.92 7.36 2.71
C TYR A 36 -3.16 8.17 3.76
N GLY A 37 -1.92 8.52 3.44
CA GLY A 37 -1.09 9.38 4.26
C GLY A 37 -0.27 10.33 3.41
N ILE A 38 -0.11 11.55 3.91
CA ILE A 38 0.67 12.61 3.27
C ILE A 38 1.88 12.93 4.13
N GLU A 39 3.05 12.95 3.50
CA GLU A 39 4.31 13.34 4.12
C GLU A 39 4.79 14.66 3.48
N LYS A 40 4.82 15.75 4.23
CA LYS A 40 5.28 17.05 3.70
C LYS A 40 6.76 17.02 3.36
N ARG A 41 7.15 17.63 2.24
CA ARG A 41 8.54 17.76 1.79
C ARG A 41 8.80 19.19 1.30
N GLU A 42 10.07 19.60 1.23
CA GLU A 42 10.42 20.97 0.81
C GLU A 42 9.96 21.29 -0.61
N GLN A 43 10.13 20.34 -1.54
CA GLN A 43 9.82 20.49 -2.97
C GLN A 43 8.48 19.86 -3.36
N GLY A 44 7.69 19.38 -2.40
CA GLY A 44 6.56 18.52 -2.74
C GLY A 44 5.91 17.86 -1.53
N PHE A 45 5.40 16.66 -1.76
CA PHE A 45 4.90 15.79 -0.71
C PHE A 45 5.00 14.33 -1.14
N GLY A 46 5.14 13.44 -0.17
CA GLY A 46 4.97 12.00 -0.36
C GLY A 46 3.51 11.64 -0.19
N VAL A 47 2.98 10.84 -1.11
CA VAL A 47 1.65 10.22 -0.97
C VAL A 47 1.83 8.73 -0.78
N THR A 48 1.16 8.20 0.22
CA THR A 48 1.02 6.76 0.44
C THR A 48 -0.45 6.41 0.44
N VAL A 49 -0.81 5.37 -0.31
CA VAL A 49 -2.16 4.81 -0.32
C VAL A 49 -2.09 3.35 0.04
N PHE A 50 -3.03 2.90 0.86
CA PHE A 50 -3.32 1.51 1.12
C PHE A 50 -4.74 1.22 0.62
N TYR A 51 -4.83 0.41 -0.43
CA TYR A 51 -6.08 -0.04 -1.02
C TYR A 51 -6.27 -1.53 -0.75
N SER A 52 -7.43 -1.93 -0.26
CA SER A 52 -7.73 -3.34 -0.04
C SER A 52 -9.18 -3.66 -0.34
N ARG A 53 -9.41 -4.82 -0.97
CA ARG A 53 -10.76 -5.29 -1.26
C ARG A 53 -10.85 -6.82 -1.21
N TYR A 54 -12.03 -7.32 -0.86
CA TYR A 54 -12.33 -8.75 -0.98
C TYR A 54 -12.43 -9.15 -2.45
N GLN A 55 -11.79 -10.27 -2.80
CA GLN A 55 -11.88 -10.86 -4.13
C GLN A 55 -11.97 -12.39 -4.04
N PHE A 56 -13.07 -12.95 -4.53
CA PHE A 56 -13.22 -14.40 -4.67
C PHE A 56 -12.22 -14.97 -5.69
N ILE A 57 -12.09 -14.31 -6.85
CA ILE A 57 -11.07 -14.60 -7.88
C ILE A 57 -9.99 -13.52 -7.80
N PRO A 58 -8.70 -13.87 -7.64
CA PRO A 58 -7.63 -12.89 -7.53
C PRO A 58 -7.42 -12.16 -8.86
N GLU A 59 -7.78 -10.87 -8.91
CA GLU A 59 -7.49 -9.97 -10.03
C GLU A 59 -6.47 -8.93 -9.57
N SER A 60 -5.22 -9.37 -9.40
CA SER A 60 -4.15 -8.52 -8.87
C SER A 60 -3.89 -7.28 -9.72
N ASP A 61 -4.00 -7.39 -11.05
CA ASP A 61 -3.78 -6.25 -11.96
C ASP A 61 -4.87 -5.18 -11.81
N ALA A 62 -6.11 -5.59 -11.58
CA ALA A 62 -7.22 -4.67 -11.33
C ALA A 62 -7.02 -3.92 -10.00
N VAL A 63 -6.56 -4.61 -8.97
CA VAL A 63 -6.23 -4.00 -7.67
C VAL A 63 -5.03 -3.06 -7.80
N ALA A 64 -3.99 -3.44 -8.54
CA ALA A 64 -2.82 -2.59 -8.76
C ALA A 64 -3.19 -1.30 -9.51
N THR A 65 -4.03 -1.42 -10.53
CA THR A 65 -4.52 -0.27 -11.32
C THR A 65 -5.35 0.66 -10.46
N ALA A 66 -6.31 0.12 -9.69
CA ALA A 66 -7.13 0.91 -8.78
C ALA A 66 -6.27 1.63 -7.73
N CYS A 67 -5.30 0.94 -7.14
CA CYS A 67 -4.38 1.48 -6.14
C CYS A 67 -3.56 2.67 -6.67
N LYS A 68 -3.04 2.59 -7.90
CA LYS A 68 -2.34 3.71 -8.56
C LYS A 68 -3.29 4.87 -8.89
N SER A 69 -4.50 4.56 -9.35
CA SER A 69 -5.53 5.55 -9.63
C SER A 69 -5.91 6.34 -8.38
N GLN A 70 -6.13 5.66 -7.26
CA GLN A 70 -6.46 6.29 -5.97
C GLN A 70 -5.31 7.18 -5.49
N LEU A 71 -4.06 6.70 -5.58
CA LEU A 71 -2.90 7.53 -5.25
C LEU A 71 -2.85 8.82 -6.07
N THR A 72 -3.12 8.72 -7.38
CA THR A 72 -3.09 9.89 -8.27
C THR A 72 -4.22 10.85 -7.95
N ALA A 73 -5.44 10.35 -7.73
CA ALA A 73 -6.59 11.16 -7.34
C ALA A 73 -6.35 11.91 -6.02
N ILE A 74 -5.87 11.20 -4.99
CA ILE A 74 -5.56 11.77 -3.67
C ILE A 74 -4.44 12.82 -3.77
N ALA A 75 -3.44 12.61 -4.64
CA ALA A 75 -2.39 13.59 -4.87
C ALA A 75 -2.95 14.91 -5.42
N TRP A 76 -3.81 14.83 -6.43
CA TRP A 76 -4.46 16.02 -7.01
C TRP A 76 -5.41 16.68 -6.01
N GLU A 77 -6.23 15.91 -5.31
CA GLU A 77 -7.16 16.45 -4.31
C GLU A 77 -6.42 17.17 -3.16
N TYR A 78 -5.30 16.60 -2.69
CA TYR A 78 -4.46 17.26 -1.69
C TYR A 78 -3.85 18.56 -2.22
N ALA A 79 -3.37 18.56 -3.47
CA ALA A 79 -2.80 19.73 -4.12
C ALA A 79 -3.83 20.87 -4.28
N ASP A 80 -5.05 20.53 -4.74
CA ASP A 80 -6.17 21.45 -4.88
C ASP A 80 -6.57 22.06 -3.53
N ASN A 81 -6.59 21.25 -2.46
CA ASN A 81 -6.87 21.71 -1.10
C ASN A 81 -5.79 22.65 -0.54
N GLU A 82 -4.52 22.45 -0.92
CA GLU A 82 -3.41 23.37 -0.60
C GLU A 82 -3.39 24.61 -1.51
N GLY A 83 -4.24 24.66 -2.54
CA GLY A 83 -4.30 25.75 -3.51
C GLY A 83 -3.05 25.84 -4.40
N ARG A 84 -2.37 24.71 -4.65
CA ARG A 84 -1.12 24.65 -5.42
C ARG A 84 -1.23 23.59 -6.52
N GLY A 85 -0.69 23.89 -7.70
CA GLY A 85 -0.56 22.89 -8.75
C GLY A 85 0.58 21.90 -8.46
N ILE A 86 0.47 20.70 -9.00
CA ILE A 86 1.53 19.68 -8.97
C ILE A 86 1.96 19.32 -10.39
N GLU A 87 3.19 18.85 -10.52
CA GLU A 87 3.60 18.15 -11.74
C GLU A 87 2.80 16.84 -11.90
N PRO A 88 2.53 16.38 -13.13
CA PRO A 88 1.88 15.09 -13.35
C PRO A 88 2.64 13.95 -12.66
N VAL A 89 1.93 13.18 -11.83
CA VAL A 89 2.51 12.04 -11.11
C VAL A 89 3.03 11.02 -12.11
N ASN A 90 4.34 10.75 -12.09
CA ASN A 90 4.94 9.76 -12.97
C ASN A 90 4.55 8.34 -12.51
N GLU A 91 3.62 7.72 -13.24
CA GLU A 91 3.09 6.38 -12.94
C GLU A 91 4.16 5.28 -12.86
N GLN A 92 5.27 5.42 -13.60
CA GLN A 92 6.36 4.44 -13.59
C GLN A 92 7.22 4.53 -12.33
N ARG A 93 7.17 5.68 -11.63
CA ARG A 93 7.89 5.88 -10.36
C ARG A 93 7.03 5.51 -9.15
N ILE A 94 5.75 5.20 -9.33
CA ILE A 94 4.89 4.72 -8.26
C ILE A 94 5.36 3.34 -7.83
N ARG A 95 5.83 3.24 -6.58
CA ARG A 95 6.22 1.98 -5.97
C ARG A 95 4.96 1.30 -5.44
N ILE A 96 4.70 0.08 -5.90
CA ILE A 96 3.59 -0.72 -5.43
C ILE A 96 4.09 -1.96 -4.69
N SER A 97 3.40 -2.32 -3.62
CA SER A 97 3.58 -3.57 -2.88
C SER A 97 2.23 -4.21 -2.71
N MET A 98 2.11 -5.49 -3.03
CA MET A 98 0.84 -6.19 -3.04
C MET A 98 0.91 -7.44 -2.19
N GLY A 99 -0.21 -7.75 -1.55
CA GLY A 99 -0.38 -8.95 -0.76
C GLY A 99 -1.75 -9.55 -0.98
N ARG A 100 -1.86 -10.86 -0.74
CA ARG A 100 -3.15 -11.54 -0.67
C ARG A 100 -3.21 -12.36 0.60
N ASN A 101 -4.27 -12.16 1.37
CA ASN A 101 -4.58 -13.01 2.50
C ASN A 101 -5.46 -14.16 2.03
N GLY A 102 -4.89 -15.37 1.95
CA GLY A 102 -5.60 -16.57 1.50
C GLY A 102 -6.72 -17.03 2.44
N LEU A 103 -6.68 -16.62 3.72
CA LEU A 103 -7.71 -16.97 4.70
C LEU A 103 -8.95 -16.08 4.57
N THR A 104 -8.76 -14.78 4.37
CA THR A 104 -9.87 -13.81 4.25
C THR A 104 -10.30 -13.56 2.81
N GLY A 105 -9.49 -13.94 1.82
CA GLY A 105 -9.74 -13.64 0.41
C GLY A 105 -9.53 -12.16 0.07
N ILE A 106 -8.89 -11.39 0.94
CA ILE A 106 -8.61 -9.97 0.70
C ILE A 106 -7.29 -9.83 -0.07
N THR A 107 -7.33 -9.04 -1.14
CA THR A 107 -6.15 -8.56 -1.85
C THR A 107 -5.90 -7.12 -1.43
N SER A 108 -4.68 -6.81 -1.04
CA SER A 108 -4.25 -5.46 -0.68
C SER A 108 -3.12 -4.97 -1.58
N CYS A 109 -3.07 -3.66 -1.76
CA CYS A 109 -2.02 -2.93 -2.45
C CYS A 109 -1.66 -1.69 -1.63
N GLN A 110 -0.36 -1.49 -1.43
CA GLN A 110 0.19 -0.23 -0.96
C GLN A 110 0.91 0.44 -2.13
N ALA A 111 0.56 1.68 -2.42
CA ALA A 111 1.24 2.51 -3.41
C ALA A 111 1.92 3.70 -2.73
N ASN A 112 3.13 4.05 -3.19
CA ASN A 112 3.88 5.19 -2.70
C ASN A 112 4.48 5.97 -3.87
N ALA A 113 4.36 7.30 -3.81
CA ALA A 113 4.96 8.21 -4.78
C ALA A 113 5.40 9.51 -4.12
N VAL A 114 6.31 10.21 -4.81
CA VAL A 114 6.70 11.57 -4.49
C VAL A 114 6.10 12.48 -5.54
N VAL A 115 5.42 13.52 -5.09
CA VAL A 115 4.75 14.51 -5.93
C VAL A 115 5.49 15.83 -5.75
N GLU A 116 5.82 16.47 -6.87
CA GLU A 116 6.54 17.75 -6.90
C GLU A 116 5.54 18.88 -7.20
N TRP A 117 5.75 20.03 -6.56
CA TRP A 117 4.94 21.22 -6.82
C TRP A 117 5.31 21.83 -8.18
N ASN A 118 4.31 22.40 -8.86
CA ASN A 118 4.49 23.19 -10.08
C ASN A 118 4.74 24.68 -9.77
#